data_AF-A0A956IUA6-F1
#
_entry.id   AF-A0A956IUA6-F1
#
_cell.length_a   1.000
_cell.length_b   1.000
_cell.length_c   1.000
_cell.angle_alpha   90.00
_cell.angle_beta   90.00
_cell.angle_gamma   90.00
#
_symmetry.space_group_name_H-M   'P 1'
#
loop_
_entity.id
_entity.type
_entity.pdbx_description
1 polymer ?
#
loop_
_entity_poly.entity_id
_entity_poly.type
_entity_poly.pdbx_seq_one_letter_code
_entity_poly.pdbx_strand_id
1 'polypeptide(L)'
;MSTSQPAAPPSRGRRTRERLVGDAEAVRHQRIRTDNQVRGATKNVTRGQALGRVPPHIDAELCGALLMGGVSQALHSALRRRRKLPRERVIGELQRFMQRVLCIQDRG
;
A
#
# COMPACT_ATOMS: atom_id res chain seq x y z
N MET A 1 -41.16 -37.43 -6.08
CA MET A 1 -41.13 -36.02 -6.53
C MET A 1 -40.72 -35.17 -5.34
N SER A 2 -39.44 -34.81 -5.23
CA SER A 2 -38.94 -33.94 -4.15
C SER A 2 -39.05 -32.48 -4.58
N THR A 3 -39.98 -31.75 -3.98
CA THR A 3 -40.08 -30.30 -4.12
C THR A 3 -38.99 -29.65 -3.27
N SER A 4 -37.93 -29.16 -3.92
CA SER A 4 -36.98 -28.27 -3.26
C SER A 4 -37.66 -26.91 -3.06
N GLN A 5 -37.96 -26.58 -1.81
CA GLN A 5 -38.50 -25.28 -1.43
C GLN A 5 -37.35 -24.25 -1.48
N PRO A 6 -37.50 -23.10 -2.17
CA PRO A 6 -36.42 -22.13 -2.25
C PRO A 6 -36.20 -21.46 -0.89
N ALA A 7 -34.94 -21.39 -0.45
CA ALA A 7 -34.55 -20.74 0.78
C ALA A 7 -35.01 -19.27 0.79
N ALA A 8 -35.73 -18.86 1.84
CA ALA A 8 -36.22 -17.50 1.99
C ALA A 8 -35.05 -16.48 1.97
N PRO A 9 -35.18 -15.36 1.24
CA PRO A 9 -34.11 -14.39 1.13
C PRO A 9 -33.77 -13.78 2.50
N PRO A 10 -32.48 -13.54 2.80
CA PRO A 10 -32.06 -13.04 4.10
C PRO A 10 -32.73 -11.70 4.42
N SER A 11 -33.19 -11.56 5.66
CA SER A 11 -33.84 -10.35 6.15
C SER A 11 -32.92 -9.13 5.99
N ARG A 12 -33.52 -7.94 5.84
CA ARG A 12 -32.78 -6.69 5.61
C ARG A 12 -31.73 -6.43 6.70
N GLY A 13 -32.04 -6.77 7.96
CA GLY A 13 -31.11 -6.65 9.08
C GLY A 13 -29.91 -7.61 9.01
N ARG A 14 -30.11 -8.84 8.51
CA ARG A 14 -29.02 -9.81 8.33
C ARG A 14 -28.01 -9.34 7.27
N ARG A 15 -28.50 -8.80 6.15
CA ARG A 15 -27.65 -8.24 5.09
C ARG A 15 -26.84 -7.02 5.52
N THR A 16 -27.41 -6.13 6.34
CA THR A 16 -26.67 -4.97 6.87
C THR A 16 -25.56 -5.41 7.81
N ARG A 17 -25.84 -6.39 8.69
CA ARG A 17 -24.83 -6.95 9.61
C ARG A 17 -23.70 -7.67 8.87
N GLU A 18 -24.03 -8.48 7.87
CA GLU A 18 -23.03 -9.15 7.01
C GLU A 18 -22.15 -8.15 6.25
N ARG A 19 -22.71 -7.03 5.76
CA ARG A 19 -21.93 -5.94 5.15
C ARG A 19 -21.00 -5.26 6.13
N LEU A 20 -21.47 -4.88 7.32
CA LEU A 20 -20.66 -4.21 8.33
C LEU A 20 -19.48 -5.09 8.80
N VAL A 21 -19.71 -6.40 8.94
CA VAL A 21 -18.65 -7.36 9.27
C VAL A 21 -17.64 -7.47 8.13
N GLY A 22 -18.11 -7.56 6.88
CA GLY A 22 -17.24 -7.57 5.70
C GLY A 22 -16.39 -6.29 5.57
N ASP A 23 -16.97 -5.13 5.87
CA ASP A 23 -16.27 -3.84 5.87
C ASP A 23 -15.22 -3.78 6.98
N ALA A 24 -15.53 -4.28 8.18
CA ALA A 24 -14.58 -4.33 9.30
C ALA A 24 -13.40 -5.28 9.03
N GLU A 25 -13.66 -6.46 8.44
CA GLU A 25 -12.62 -7.39 8.02
C GLU A 25 -11.74 -6.80 6.91
N ALA A 26 -12.33 -6.10 5.95
CA ALA A 26 -11.60 -5.40 4.90
C ALA A 26 -10.68 -4.31 5.47
N VAL A 27 -11.16 -3.51 6.42
CA VAL A 27 -10.35 -2.50 7.12
C VAL A 27 -9.21 -3.16 7.89
N ARG A 28 -9.48 -4.25 8.62
CA ARG A 28 -8.45 -4.99 9.35
C ARG A 28 -7.37 -5.54 8.42
N HIS A 29 -7.77 -6.15 7.31
CA HIS A 29 -6.83 -6.69 6.32
C HIS A 29 -6.00 -5.57 5.68
N GLN A 30 -6.63 -4.44 5.38
CA GLN A 30 -5.93 -3.29 4.82
C GLN A 30 -4.90 -2.71 5.79
N ARG A 31 -5.25 -2.64 7.09
CA ARG A 31 -4.33 -2.20 8.14
C ARG A 31 -3.12 -3.14 8.25
N ILE A 32 -3.35 -4.45 8.35
CA ILE A 32 -2.27 -5.44 8.44
C ILE A 32 -1.32 -5.35 7.24
N ARG A 33 -1.85 -5.19 6.02
CA ARG A 33 -1.02 -5.01 4.82
C ARG A 33 -0.19 -3.74 4.89
N THR A 34 -0.80 -2.62 5.29
CA THR A 34 -0.11 -1.34 5.42
C THR A 34 1.01 -1.43 6.46
N ASP A 35 0.73 -2.00 7.64
CA ASP A 35 1.72 -2.19 8.70
C ASP A 35 2.90 -3.06 8.23
N ASN A 36 2.62 -4.12 7.48
CA ASN A 36 3.67 -4.98 6.91
C ASN A 36 4.53 -4.24 5.87
N GLN A 37 3.92 -3.40 5.04
CA GLN A 37 4.62 -2.58 4.05
C GLN A 37 5.52 -1.54 4.73
N VAL A 38 5.00 -0.82 5.72
CA VAL A 38 5.78 0.16 6.51
C VAL A 38 6.94 -0.55 7.19
N ARG A 39 6.72 -1.68 7.87
CA ARG A 39 7.79 -2.46 8.50
C ARG A 39 8.88 -2.88 7.50
N GLY A 40 8.48 -3.29 6.30
CA GLY A 40 9.42 -3.62 5.22
C GLY A 40 10.24 -2.41 4.77
N ALA A 41 9.60 -1.25 4.60
CA ALA A 41 10.25 0.00 4.23
C ALA A 41 11.23 0.47 5.31
N THR A 42 10.82 0.47 6.59
CA THR A 42 11.67 0.80 7.74
C THR A 42 12.95 -0.05 7.74
N LYS A 43 12.83 -1.38 7.58
CA LYS A 43 13.99 -2.27 7.51
C LYS A 43 14.95 -1.90 6.37
N ASN A 44 14.43 -1.51 5.21
CA ASN A 44 15.24 -1.09 4.08
C ASN A 44 15.96 0.24 4.34
N VAL A 45 15.28 1.20 4.99
CA VAL A 45 15.89 2.48 5.39
C VAL A 45 17.01 2.25 6.40
N THR A 46 16.76 1.47 7.45
CA THR A 46 17.78 1.10 8.44
C THR A 46 18.98 0.39 7.81
N ARG A 47 18.74 -0.53 6.87
CA ARG A 47 19.83 -1.17 6.11
C ARG A 47 20.59 -0.16 5.26
N GLY A 48 19.89 0.78 4.62
CA GLY A 48 20.51 1.88 3.87
C GLY A 48 21.39 2.76 4.75
N GLN A 49 20.98 3.03 5.98
CA GLN A 49 21.75 3.76 6.98
C GLN A 49 23.01 3.00 7.39
N ALA A 50 22.89 1.70 7.68
CA ALA A 50 24.03 0.85 8.00
C ALA A 50 25.07 0.76 6.87
N LEU A 51 24.63 0.91 5.62
CA LEU A 51 25.50 0.95 4.44
C LEU A 51 26.00 2.36 4.08
N GLY A 52 25.67 3.39 4.87
CA GLY A 52 26.04 4.78 4.59
C GLY A 52 25.35 5.41 3.38
N ARG A 53 24.29 4.77 2.85
CA ARG A 53 23.53 5.24 1.68
C ARG A 53 22.37 6.17 2.05
N VAL A 54 21.93 6.10 3.29
CA VAL A 54 20.88 6.95 3.86
C VAL A 54 21.46 7.67 5.08
N PRO A 55 21.25 8.98 5.25
CA PRO A 55 21.74 9.69 6.43
C PRO A 55 21.18 9.10 7.75
N PRO A 56 22.01 8.97 8.80
CA PRO A 56 21.61 8.33 10.06
C PRO A 56 20.60 9.14 10.88
N HIS A 57 20.47 10.44 10.60
CA HIS A 57 19.51 11.32 11.27
C HIS A 57 18.07 11.19 10.72
N ILE A 58 17.86 10.46 9.62
CA ILE A 58 16.52 10.23 9.09
C ILE A 58 15.82 9.20 9.96
N ASP A 59 14.64 9.53 10.48
CA ASP A 59 13.78 8.58 11.17
C ASP A 59 13.29 7.51 10.20
N ALA A 60 13.69 6.26 10.44
CA ALA A 60 13.42 5.16 9.51
C ALA A 60 11.94 4.78 9.46
N GLU A 61 11.21 4.91 10.56
CA GLU A 61 9.79 4.56 10.63
C GLU A 61 8.93 5.61 9.94
N LEU A 62 9.15 6.89 10.24
CA LEU A 62 8.48 8.01 9.61
C LEU A 62 8.79 8.05 8.10
N CYS A 63 10.06 7.83 7.72
CA CYS A 63 10.46 7.75 6.31
C CYS A 63 9.76 6.58 5.61
N GLY A 64 9.76 5.38 6.23
CA GLY A 64 9.09 4.20 5.70
C GLY A 64 7.58 4.41 5.51
N ALA A 65 6.92 5.04 6.48
CA ALA A 65 5.50 5.37 6.43
C ALA A 65 5.18 6.37 5.31
N LEU A 66 5.96 7.45 5.19
CA LEU A 66 5.80 8.46 4.14
C LEU A 66 5.99 7.88 2.74
N LEU A 67 7.03 7.07 2.55
CA LEU A 67 7.30 6.40 1.27
C LEU A 67 6.14 5.49 0.85
N MET A 68 5.65 4.64 1.76
CA MET A 68 4.56 3.72 1.45
C MET A 68 3.22 4.46 1.21
N GLY A 69 2.96 5.53 1.95
CA GLY A 69 1.81 6.39 1.74
C GLY A 69 1.84 7.07 0.37
N GLY A 70 2.96 7.71 0.02
CA GLY A 70 3.14 8.39 -1.26
C GLY A 70 3.08 7.45 -2.46
N VAL A 71 3.72 6.28 -2.38
CA VAL A 71 3.66 5.24 -3.42
C VAL A 71 2.23 4.73 -3.63
N SER A 72 1.49 4.50 -2.54
CA SER A 72 0.10 4.04 -2.63
C SER A 72 -0.79 5.08 -3.31
N GLN A 73 -0.64 6.36 -2.97
CA GLN A 73 -1.37 7.46 -3.62
C GLN A 73 -1.00 7.60 -5.10
N ALA A 74 0.28 7.52 -5.44
CA ALA A 74 0.75 7.57 -6.82
C ALA A 74 0.20 6.40 -7.64
N LEU A 75 0.19 5.18 -7.09
CA LEU A 75 -0.37 4.00 -7.74
C LEU A 75 -1.88 4.14 -7.96
N HIS A 76 -2.63 4.57 -6.94
CA HIS A 76 -4.06 4.84 -7.08
C HIS A 76 -4.34 5.91 -8.15
N SER A 77 -3.55 6.99 -8.17
CA SER A 77 -3.66 8.02 -9.21
C SER A 77 -3.39 7.46 -10.61
N ALA A 78 -2.34 6.64 -10.75
CA ALA A 78 -1.96 6.03 -12.02
C ALA A 78 -3.00 5.03 -12.54
N LEU A 79 -3.55 4.18 -11.67
CA LEU A 79 -4.59 3.20 -12.01
C LEU A 79 -5.91 3.87 -12.44
N ARG A 80 -6.18 5.10 -11.97
CA ARG A 80 -7.35 5.89 -12.36
C ARG A 80 -7.19 6.64 -13.69
N ARG A 81 -5.97 6.71 -14.25
CA ARG A 81 -5.74 7.38 -15.54
C ARG A 81 -6.26 6.51 -16.70
N ARG A 82 -7.03 7.13 -17.62
CA ARG A 82 -7.52 6.45 -18.84
C ARG A 82 -6.40 5.95 -19.76
N ARG A 83 -5.23 6.60 -19.74
CA ARG A 83 -4.04 6.24 -20.51
C ARG A 83 -2.96 5.73 -19.57
N LYS A 84 -2.61 4.44 -19.69
CA LYS A 84 -1.52 3.83 -18.93
C LYS A 84 -0.18 4.41 -19.38
N LEU A 85 0.67 4.75 -18.41
CA LEU A 85 2.05 5.11 -18.69
C LEU A 85 2.85 3.84 -19.06
N PRO A 86 3.82 3.92 -19.99
CA PRO A 86 4.76 2.84 -20.24
C PRO A 86 5.49 2.44 -18.96
N ARG A 87 5.78 1.15 -18.78
CA ARG A 87 6.38 0.59 -17.56
C ARG A 87 7.70 1.26 -17.21
N GLU A 88 8.53 1.50 -18.22
CA GLU A 88 9.85 2.12 -18.10
C GLU A 88 9.75 3.52 -17.51
N ARG A 89 8.75 4.29 -17.95
CA ARG A 89 8.49 5.64 -17.44
C ARG A 89 8.04 5.63 -15.98
N VAL A 90 7.20 4.67 -15.60
CA VAL A 90 6.76 4.51 -14.20
C VAL A 90 7.94 4.16 -13.29
N ILE A 91 8.80 3.23 -13.71
CA ILE A 91 10.00 2.84 -12.96
C ILE A 91 10.93 4.04 -12.78
N GLY A 92 11.19 4.80 -13.85
CA GLY A 92 12.08 5.96 -13.79
C GLY A 92 11.57 7.09 -12.89
N GLU A 93 10.25 7.35 -12.87
CA GLU A 93 9.66 8.33 -11.95
C GLU A 93 9.74 7.85 -10.49
N LEU A 94 9.51 6.56 -10.22
CA LEU A 94 9.63 5.98 -8.88
C LEU A 94 11.08 6.05 -8.37
N GLN A 95 12.07 5.73 -9.21
CA GLN A 95 13.48 5.83 -8.85
C GLN A 95 13.86 7.28 -8.52
N ARG A 96 13.48 8.26 -9.36
CA ARG A 96 13.73 9.68 -9.10
C ARG A 96 13.08 10.17 -7.82
N PHE A 97 11.85 9.71 -7.52
CA PHE A 97 11.19 10.01 -6.26
C PHE A 97 11.98 9.46 -5.07
N MET A 98 12.37 8.17 -5.12
CA MET A 98 13.13 7.53 -4.04
C MET A 98 14.50 8.19 -3.82
N GLN A 99 15.22 8.54 -4.89
CA GLN A 99 16.50 9.26 -4.79
C GLN A 99 16.35 10.61 -4.11
N ARG A 100 15.31 11.39 -4.47
CA ARG A 100 15.02 12.69 -3.87
C ARG A 100 14.63 12.59 -2.40
N VAL A 101 13.79 11.61 -2.05
CA VAL A 101 13.30 11.42 -0.68
C VAL A 101 14.39 10.89 0.25
N LEU A 102 15.26 10.02 -0.25
CA LEU A 102 16.32 9.39 0.54
C LEU A 102 17.67 10.11 0.46
N CYS A 103 17.73 11.26 -0.21
CA CYS A 103 18.98 11.99 -0.48
C CYS A 103 20.09 11.09 -1.05
N ILE A 104 19.73 10.07 -1.83
CA ILE A 104 20.70 9.16 -2.44
C ILE A 104 21.37 9.92 -3.58
N GLN A 105 22.63 10.31 -3.39
CA GLN A 105 23.44 10.85 -4.47
C GLN A 105 23.87 9.71 -5.39
N ASP A 106 23.59 9.85 -6.70
CA ASP A 106 24.20 9.01 -7.72
C ASP A 106 25.71 9.23 -7.65
N ARG A 107 26.44 8.23 -7.16
CA ARG A 107 27.87 8.13 -7.46
C ARG A 107 27.96 7.42 -8.79
N GLY A 108 28.16 8.21 -9.84
CA GLY A 108 28.54 7.72 -11.17
C GLY A 108 29.79 6.87 -11.13
#